data_AF-H5XPM1-F1
#
_entry.id   AF-H5XPM1-F1
#
_cell.length_a   1.000
_cell.length_b   1.000
_cell.length_c   1.000
_cell.angle_alpha   90.00
_cell.angle_beta   90.00
_cell.angle_gamma   90.00
#
_symmetry.space_group_name_H-M   'P 1'
#
loop_
_entity.id
_entity.type
_entity.pdbx_description
1 polymer ?
#
loop_
_entity_poly.entity_id
_entity_poly.type
_entity_poly.pdbx_seq_one_letter_code
_entity_poly.pdbx_strand_id
1 'polypeptide(L)'
;MAGKAVEKRTGTEVDPRDEPSAEWGWHGAFPKAARAGAVAAAAIMFLMLIGNHQNRTEDVVLIITGVGILLGVLFDVRRSRTAWRR
;
A
#
# COMPACT_ATOMS: atom_id res chain seq x y z
N MET A 1 22.58 -12.74 37.55
CA MET A 1 22.21 -12.58 36.13
C MET A 1 20.71 -12.81 35.98
N ALA A 2 19.89 -11.77 36.14
CA ALA A 2 18.47 -11.73 35.77
C ALA A 2 17.96 -10.33 36.09
N GLY A 3 17.91 -9.45 35.09
CA GLY A 3 17.56 -8.06 35.33
C GLY A 3 17.62 -7.24 34.07
N LYS A 4 16.62 -7.40 33.21
CA LYS A 4 15.61 -6.38 32.90
C LYS A 4 14.89 -6.80 31.63
N ALA A 5 13.59 -7.00 31.80
CA ALA A 5 12.63 -7.25 30.76
C ALA A 5 12.80 -6.23 29.63
N VAL A 6 12.99 -6.79 28.43
CA VAL A 6 12.49 -6.31 27.13
C VAL A 6 12.13 -4.82 27.17
N GLU A 7 13.13 -4.02 26.86
CA GLU A 7 12.96 -2.60 26.61
C GLU A 7 11.91 -2.43 25.50
N LYS A 8 10.89 -1.61 25.81
CA LYS A 8 9.72 -1.26 25.00
C LYS A 8 9.90 -1.49 23.50
N ARG A 9 9.21 -2.50 22.97
CA ARG A 9 8.94 -2.65 21.53
C ARG A 9 8.32 -1.37 20.99
N THR A 10 9.08 -0.63 20.19
CA THR A 10 8.53 0.38 19.28
C THR A 10 7.54 -0.34 18.35
N GLY A 11 6.35 0.23 18.15
CA GLY A 11 5.18 -0.45 17.54
C GLY A 11 5.30 -0.81 16.04
N THR A 12 6.50 -1.15 15.58
CA THR A 12 6.89 -1.47 14.20
C THR A 12 7.68 -2.78 14.08
N GLU A 13 7.80 -3.56 15.17
CA GLU A 13 8.56 -4.81 15.17
C GLU A 13 7.72 -5.95 14.56
N VAL A 14 8.14 -6.42 13.38
CA VAL A 14 7.58 -7.61 12.71
C VAL A 14 8.02 -8.84 13.49
N ASP A 15 7.12 -9.80 13.73
CA ASP A 15 7.45 -11.02 14.47
C ASP A 15 8.48 -11.84 13.65
N PRO A 16 9.64 -12.22 14.22
CA PRO A 16 10.61 -13.08 13.54
C PRO A 16 10.04 -14.43 13.05
N ARG A 17 8.90 -14.87 13.60
CA ARG A 17 8.16 -16.06 13.13
C ARG A 17 7.44 -15.85 11.80
N ASP A 18 6.99 -14.63 11.54
CA ASP A 18 6.35 -14.24 10.28
C ASP A 18 7.41 -13.87 9.23
N GLU A 19 8.54 -13.29 9.66
CA GLU A 19 9.60 -12.84 8.76
C GLU A 19 11.02 -13.06 9.38
N PRO A 20 11.78 -14.11 8.97
CA PRO A 20 13.06 -14.48 9.60
C PRO A 20 14.18 -13.44 9.49
N SER A 21 14.02 -12.46 8.59
CA SER A 21 14.93 -11.33 8.46
C SER A 21 14.55 -10.15 9.35
N ALA A 22 13.53 -10.28 10.22
CA ALA A 22 13.09 -9.23 11.15
C ALA A 22 14.24 -8.58 11.94
N GLU A 23 15.28 -9.36 12.26
CA GLU A 23 16.42 -8.91 13.06
C GLU A 23 17.46 -8.08 12.28
N TRP A 24 17.50 -8.15 10.94
CA TRP A 24 18.60 -7.56 10.15
C TRP A 24 18.17 -6.89 8.84
N GLY A 25 16.89 -7.00 8.46
CA GLY A 25 16.32 -6.42 7.24
C GLY A 25 15.54 -5.12 7.48
N TRP A 26 15.15 -4.46 6.39
CA TRP A 26 14.20 -3.36 6.44
C TRP A 26 12.76 -3.89 6.43
N HIS A 27 12.00 -3.57 7.48
CA HIS A 27 10.60 -4.01 7.64
C HIS A 27 9.60 -2.86 7.79
N GLY A 28 10.06 -1.62 7.59
CA GLY A 28 9.22 -0.44 7.67
C GLY A 28 8.23 -0.38 6.51
N ALA A 29 6.95 -0.56 6.79
CA ALA A 29 5.86 -0.33 5.84
C ALA A 29 5.15 1.00 6.12
N PHE A 30 4.79 1.72 5.05
CA PHE A 30 4.02 2.97 5.14
C PHE A 30 2.66 2.81 4.45
N PRO A 31 1.73 2.01 5.00
CA PRO A 31 0.46 1.70 4.32
C PRO A 31 -0.36 2.95 4.01
N LYS A 32 -0.31 3.98 4.86
CA LYS A 32 -0.99 5.26 4.59
C LYS A 32 -0.36 6.00 3.41
N ALA A 33 0.98 6.09 3.36
CA ALA A 33 1.69 6.76 2.29
C ALA A 33 1.55 6.02 0.96
N ALA A 34 1.62 4.68 0.98
CA ALA A 34 1.38 3.84 -0.19
C ALA A 34 -0.02 4.04 -0.77
N ARG A 35 -1.06 4.07 0.08
CA ARG A 35 -2.44 4.37 -0.35
C ARG A 35 -2.58 5.78 -0.92
N ALA A 36 -1.98 6.78 -0.27
CA ALA A 36 -2.00 8.15 -0.76
C ALA A 36 -1.30 8.26 -2.13
N GLY A 37 -0.14 7.61 -2.31
CA GLY A 37 0.58 7.54 -3.57
C GLY A 37 -0.22 6.85 -4.67
N ALA A 38 -0.91 5.75 -4.34
CA ALA A 38 -1.81 5.06 -5.28
C ALA A 38 -2.98 5.95 -5.73
N VAL A 39 -3.62 6.66 -4.80
CA VAL A 39 -4.70 7.62 -5.13
C VAL A 39 -4.16 8.78 -5.99
N ALA A 40 -2.97 9.31 -5.67
CA ALA A 40 -2.33 10.35 -6.46
C ALA A 40 -2.02 9.86 -7.89
N ALA A 41 -1.49 8.64 -8.03
CA ALA A 41 -1.24 8.02 -9.33
C ALA A 41 -2.54 7.85 -10.15
N ALA A 42 -3.62 7.38 -9.53
CA ALA A 42 -4.92 7.28 -10.19
C ALA A 42 -5.45 8.66 -10.63
N ALA A 43 -5.30 9.69 -9.80
CA ALA A 43 -5.67 11.06 -10.16
C ALA A 43 -4.87 11.56 -11.38
N ILE A 44 -3.56 11.30 -11.43
CA ILE A 44 -2.71 11.64 -12.57
C ILE A 44 -3.19 10.94 -13.84
N MET A 45 -3.54 9.64 -13.77
CA MET A 45 -4.08 8.90 -14.93
C MET A 45 -5.35 9.56 -15.49
N PHE A 46 -6.23 10.07 -14.63
CA PHE A 46 -7.44 10.77 -15.08
C PHE A 46 -7.15 12.18 -15.60
N LEU A 47 -6.15 12.88 -15.03
CA LEU A 47 -5.70 14.17 -15.58
C LEU A 47 -5.13 14.01 -16.99
N MET A 48 -4.46 12.87 -17.27
CA MET A 48 -3.93 12.56 -18.60
C MET A 48 -5.02 12.38 -19.67
N LEU A 49 -6.30 12.25 -19.32
CA LEU A 49 -7.41 12.26 -20.29
C LEU A 49 -7.58 13.63 -20.97
N ILE A 50 -7.03 14.69 -20.38
CA ILE A 50 -7.05 16.03 -20.94
C ILE A 50 -5.78 16.21 -21.76
N GLY A 51 -5.88 16.09 -23.09
CA GLY A 51 -4.69 16.12 -23.93
C GLY A 51 -4.95 15.86 -25.41
N ASN A 52 -3.90 15.44 -26.10
CA ASN A 52 -3.87 15.31 -27.56
C ASN A 52 -4.34 13.94 -28.08
N HIS A 53 -5.11 13.18 -27.29
CA HIS A 53 -5.50 11.81 -27.65
C HIS A 53 -6.21 11.79 -29.00
N GLN A 54 -5.66 11.01 -29.92
CA GLN A 54 -6.18 10.87 -31.29
C GLN A 54 -7.22 9.75 -31.41
N ASN A 55 -7.20 8.81 -30.45
CA ASN A 55 -8.12 7.68 -30.41
C ASN A 55 -8.65 7.47 -28.98
N ARG A 56 -9.69 6.63 -28.86
CA ARG A 56 -10.30 6.28 -27.58
C ARG A 56 -9.59 5.14 -26.84
N THR A 57 -8.66 4.44 -27.48
CA THR A 57 -7.93 3.33 -26.86
C THR A 57 -7.08 3.84 -25.70
N GLU A 58 -6.40 4.98 -25.87
CA GLU A 58 -5.63 5.62 -24.80
C GLU A 58 -6.52 6.00 -23.60
N ASP A 59 -7.68 6.63 -23.87
CA ASP A 59 -8.67 6.97 -22.84
C ASP A 59 -9.09 5.73 -22.05
N VAL A 60 -9.42 4.63 -22.76
CA VAL A 60 -9.88 3.38 -22.14
C VAL A 60 -8.80 2.77 -21.25
N VAL A 61 -7.55 2.73 -21.71
CA VAL A 61 -6.43 2.18 -20.92
C VAL A 61 -6.19 3.01 -19.66
N LEU A 62 -6.21 4.35 -19.77
CA LEU A 62 -6.04 5.25 -18.63
C LEU A 62 -7.19 5.08 -17.61
N ILE A 63 -8.43 5.01 -18.09
CA ILE A 63 -9.61 4.83 -17.23
C ILE A 63 -9.56 3.48 -16.52
N ILE A 64 -9.33 2.38 -17.25
CA ILE A 64 -9.28 1.04 -16.65
C ILE A 64 -8.16 0.95 -15.62
N THR A 65 -6.98 1.51 -15.92
CA THR A 65 -5.84 1.50 -15.01
C THR A 65 -6.13 2.34 -13.76
N GLY A 66 -6.62 3.57 -13.92
CA GLY A 66 -6.95 4.45 -12.80
C GLY A 66 -8.03 3.86 -11.89
N VAL A 67 -9.11 3.32 -12.47
CA VAL A 67 -10.17 2.63 -11.72
C VAL A 67 -9.63 1.38 -11.03
N GLY A 68 -8.79 0.59 -11.71
CA GLY A 68 -8.15 -0.60 -11.14
C GLY A 68 -7.30 -0.29 -9.91
N ILE A 69 -6.52 0.80 -9.96
CA ILE A 69 -5.74 1.27 -8.81
C ILE A 69 -6.65 1.63 -7.63
N LEU A 70 -7.73 2.39 -7.87
CA LEU A 70 -8.68 2.77 -6.81
C LEU A 70 -9.39 1.56 -6.19
N LEU A 71 -9.78 0.58 -7.00
CA LEU A 71 -10.36 -0.68 -6.53
C LEU A 71 -9.34 -1.48 -5.69
N GLY A 72 -8.07 -1.50 -6.10
CA GLY A 72 -6.98 -2.11 -5.34
C GLY A 72 -6.81 -1.47 -3.96
N VAL A 73 -6.83 -0.14 -3.87
CA VAL A 73 -6.78 0.59 -2.60
C VAL A 73 -8.00 0.27 -1.72
N LEU A 74 -9.20 0.24 -2.30
CA LEU A 74 -10.42 -0.09 -1.56
C LEU A 74 -10.36 -1.53 -1.01
N PHE A 75 -9.89 -2.48 -1.81
CA PHE A 75 -9.70 -3.87 -1.40
C PHE A 75 -8.66 -3.98 -0.28
N ASP A 76 -7.52 -3.31 -0.40
CA ASP A 76 -6.48 -3.28 0.63
C ASP A 76 -7.01 -2.71 1.96
N VAL A 77 -7.74 -1.59 1.91
CA VAL A 77 -8.38 -0.99 3.10
C VAL A 77 -9.37 -1.97 3.72
N ARG A 78 -10.22 -2.62 2.92
CA ARG A 78 -11.20 -3.61 3.42
C ARG A 78 -10.50 -4.78 4.08
N ARG A 79 -9.49 -5.37 3.43
CA ARG A 79 -8.69 -6.48 3.94
C ARG A 79 -8.00 -6.12 5.25
N SER A 80 -7.40 -4.93 5.32
CA SER A 80 -6.70 -4.43 6.51
C SER A 80 -7.63 -4.33 7.72
N ARG A 81 -8.90 -3.97 7.52
CA ARG A 81 -9.90 -3.88 8.60
C ARG A 81 -10.35 -5.25 9.11
N THR A 82 -10.16 -6.30 8.30
CA THR A 82 -10.54 -7.69 8.63
C THR A 82 -9.33 -8.59 8.89
N ALA A 83 -8.13 -8.03 9.04
CA ALA A 83 -6.89 -8.81 9.17
C ALA A 83 -6.89 -9.74 10.39
N TRP A 84 -7.54 -9.34 11.49
CA TRP A 84 -7.70 -10.11 12.73
C TRP A 84 -8.57 -11.36 12.62
N ARG A 85 -9.26 -11.56 11.49
CA ARG A 85 -10.08 -12.77 11.24
C ARG A 85 -9.28 -13.91 10.59
N ARG A 86 -7.99 -13.70 10.34
CA ARG A 86 -7.07 -14.71 9.81
C ARG A 86 -6.21 -15.28 10.91
#